data_AF-A0A1F2SYQ2-F1
#
_entry.id   AF-A0A1F2SYQ2-F1
#
_cell.length_a   1.000
_cell.length_b   1.000
_cell.length_c   1.000
_cell.angle_alpha   90.00
_cell.angle_beta   90.00
_cell.angle_gamma   90.00
#
_symmetry.space_group_name_H-M   'P 1'
#
loop_
_entity.id
_entity.type
_entity.pdbx_description
1 polymer ?
#
loop_
_entity_poly.entity_id
_entity_poly.type
_entity_poly.pdbx_seq_one_letter_code
_entity_poly.pdbx_strand_id
1 'polypeptide(L)'
;MLMKRYLAAAAACCCAASLALAQSVVQPTGIAPRFPKAYKQLAQQTRPPSNNWLLDANDDAERFRRLQVAAGGTDIPMWEIAHRYEELYVAIQKSNWEMGVYHWEKVRDRLNTAGMKRPGRTQNIEALFLDNGAWSSMHDALTSKDRARMQQQFLAVRKACMGCHVAERVGFLNDSAVFTRTASF
;
A
#
# COMPACT_ATOMS: atom_id res chain seq x y z
N MET A 1 -53.60 53.94 30.86
CA MET A 1 -52.13 53.93 30.69
C MET A 1 -51.65 52.49 30.85
N LEU A 2 -51.45 51.77 29.75
CA LEU A 2 -51.02 50.37 29.74
C LEU A 2 -49.73 50.28 28.92
N MET A 3 -48.60 50.05 29.58
CA MET A 3 -47.29 49.90 28.93
C MET A 3 -47.14 48.50 28.34
N LYS A 4 -46.98 48.43 27.01
CA LYS A 4 -46.58 47.23 26.25
C LYS A 4 -45.13 46.86 26.58
N ARG A 5 -44.89 45.59 26.92
CA ARG A 5 -43.56 44.97 26.88
C ARG A 5 -43.51 43.99 25.69
N TYR A 6 -42.66 44.30 24.73
CA TYR A 6 -42.29 43.41 23.63
C TYR A 6 -41.23 42.43 24.16
N LEU A 7 -41.47 41.13 24.02
CA LEU A 7 -40.44 40.09 24.12
C LEU A 7 -40.40 39.35 22.79
N ALA A 8 -39.26 39.47 22.13
CA ALA A 8 -38.94 38.80 20.88
C ALA A 8 -38.87 37.28 21.11
N ALA A 9 -39.68 36.52 20.38
CA ALA A 9 -39.54 35.08 20.29
C ALA A 9 -38.50 34.77 19.22
N ALA A 10 -37.30 34.36 19.66
CA ALA A 10 -36.27 33.84 18.79
C ALA A 10 -36.69 32.47 18.23
N ALA A 11 -36.61 32.32 16.91
CA ALA A 11 -36.87 31.09 16.18
C ALA A 11 -35.84 30.01 16.56
N ALA A 12 -36.27 29.01 17.34
CA ALA A 12 -35.51 27.79 17.56
C ALA A 12 -35.72 26.85 16.36
N CYS A 13 -34.98 27.11 15.28
CA CYS A 13 -34.83 26.16 14.18
C CYS A 13 -33.93 25.01 14.69
N CYS A 14 -34.55 23.98 15.28
CA CYS A 14 -33.85 22.74 15.60
C CYS A 14 -33.52 22.02 14.28
N CYS A 15 -32.32 22.29 13.75
CA CYS A 15 -31.66 21.39 12.81
C CYS A 15 -31.46 20.04 13.51
N ALA A 16 -32.39 19.11 13.31
CA ALA A 16 -32.17 17.69 13.56
C ALA A 16 -31.17 17.17 12.50
N ALA A 17 -29.89 17.49 12.71
CA ALA A 17 -28.81 16.91 11.93
C ALA A 17 -28.74 15.41 12.23
N SER A 18 -28.96 14.65 11.17
CA SER A 18 -29.10 13.20 11.12
C SER A 18 -27.84 12.50 11.64
N LEU A 19 -27.81 12.08 12.90
CA LEU A 19 -26.85 11.09 13.41
C LEU A 19 -27.35 9.67 13.11
N ALA A 20 -27.55 9.37 11.83
CA ALA A 20 -27.67 7.99 11.37
C ALA A 20 -26.26 7.43 11.13
N LEU A 21 -25.51 7.22 12.21
CA LEU A 21 -24.33 6.35 12.13
C LEU A 21 -24.84 4.94 11.83
N ALA A 22 -24.45 4.43 10.66
CA ALA A 22 -24.90 3.17 10.07
C ALA A 22 -25.09 2.07 11.12
N GLN A 23 -26.33 1.62 11.29
CA GLN A 23 -26.58 0.34 11.96
C GLN A 23 -25.93 -0.75 11.12
N SER A 24 -24.87 -1.36 11.64
CA SER A 24 -24.21 -2.50 11.01
C SER A 24 -25.21 -3.65 10.89
N VAL A 25 -25.32 -4.25 9.71
CA VAL A 25 -26.12 -5.48 9.49
C VAL A 25 -25.52 -6.70 10.21
N VAL A 26 -24.27 -6.58 10.68
CA VAL A 26 -23.58 -7.62 11.43
C VAL A 26 -23.96 -7.51 12.90
N GLN A 27 -24.63 -8.54 13.41
CA GLN A 27 -25.02 -8.64 14.82
C GLN A 27 -23.79 -8.71 15.75
N PRO A 28 -23.83 -8.08 16.93
CA PRO A 28 -22.75 -8.19 17.90
C PRO A 28 -22.54 -9.64 18.35
N THR A 29 -21.29 -10.08 18.45
CA THR A 29 -20.95 -11.44 18.89
C THR A 29 -21.07 -11.64 20.41
N GLY A 30 -21.31 -10.57 21.18
CA GLY A 30 -21.28 -10.60 22.65
C GLY A 30 -19.87 -10.76 23.24
N ILE A 31 -18.84 -10.89 22.42
CA ILE A 31 -17.45 -11.04 22.86
C ILE A 31 -16.86 -9.66 23.18
N ALA A 32 -16.23 -9.53 24.35
CA ALA A 32 -15.56 -8.30 24.75
C ALA A 32 -14.44 -7.92 23.75
N PRO A 33 -14.44 -6.69 23.21
CA PRO A 33 -13.37 -6.22 22.33
C PRO A 33 -12.01 -6.24 23.04
N ARG A 34 -10.96 -6.64 22.31
CA ARG A 34 -9.57 -6.54 22.77
C ARG A 34 -8.62 -6.41 21.59
N PHE A 35 -7.52 -5.68 21.76
CA PHE A 35 -6.44 -5.68 20.79
C PHE A 35 -5.62 -6.98 20.83
N PRO A 36 -4.91 -7.32 19.73
CA PRO A 36 -3.98 -8.43 19.70
C PRO A 36 -2.88 -8.26 20.76
N LYS A 37 -2.72 -9.25 21.66
CA LYS A 37 -1.74 -9.19 22.76
C LYS A 37 -0.28 -9.20 22.28
N ALA A 38 0.01 -9.95 21.22
CA ALA A 38 1.38 -10.27 20.80
C ALA A 38 1.92 -9.40 19.66
N TYR A 39 1.11 -8.51 19.09
CA TYR A 39 1.51 -7.78 17.89
C TYR A 39 1.86 -6.33 18.19
N LYS A 40 3.15 -6.01 18.06
CA LYS A 40 3.72 -4.64 18.10
C LYS A 40 3.14 -3.77 19.24
N GLN A 41 2.92 -4.34 20.42
CA GLN A 41 2.46 -3.62 21.61
C GLN A 41 1.13 -2.84 21.43
N LEU A 42 0.25 -3.26 20.52
CA LEU A 42 -1.06 -2.60 20.28
C LEU A 42 -2.00 -2.63 21.50
N ALA A 43 -1.74 -3.48 22.49
CA ALA A 43 -2.56 -3.61 23.68
C ALA A 43 -2.30 -2.52 24.75
N GLN A 44 -1.26 -1.69 24.60
CA GLN A 44 -0.93 -0.63 25.57
C GLN A 44 -1.82 0.60 25.33
N GLN A 45 -2.99 0.68 25.97
CA GLN A 45 -3.85 1.86 25.95
C GLN A 45 -4.71 1.98 27.21
N THR A 46 -5.24 3.16 27.49
CA THR A 46 -6.11 3.44 28.65
C THR A 46 -7.59 3.28 28.32
N ARG A 47 -8.01 3.58 27.09
CA ARG A 47 -9.41 3.46 26.65
C ARG A 47 -9.74 2.02 26.25
N PRO A 48 -10.98 1.55 26.49
CA PRO A 48 -11.41 0.26 25.98
C PRO A 48 -11.39 0.26 24.44
N PRO A 49 -10.95 -0.81 23.79
CA PRO A 49 -10.97 -0.90 22.33
C PRO A 49 -12.39 -1.00 21.78
N SER A 50 -12.62 -0.42 20.60
CA SER A 50 -13.87 -0.53 19.85
C SER A 50 -13.60 -0.56 18.34
N ASN A 51 -14.67 -0.50 17.53
CA ASN A 51 -14.56 -0.33 16.08
C ASN A 51 -13.98 1.05 15.69
N ASN A 52 -13.95 2.01 16.60
CA ASN A 52 -13.24 3.29 16.44
C ASN A 52 -11.75 3.16 16.79
N TRP A 53 -11.13 2.03 16.42
CA TRP A 53 -9.80 1.60 16.88
C TRP A 53 -8.71 2.65 16.70
N LEU A 54 -8.80 3.55 15.72
CA LEU A 54 -7.83 4.63 15.56
C LEU A 54 -8.12 5.78 16.55
N LEU A 55 -9.39 6.17 16.72
CA LEU A 55 -9.78 7.29 17.57
C LEU A 55 -9.73 6.95 19.08
N ASP A 56 -9.80 5.65 19.41
CA ASP A 56 -9.65 5.11 20.76
C ASP A 56 -8.21 5.20 21.30
N ALA A 57 -7.23 5.49 20.44
CA ALA A 57 -5.85 5.72 20.85
C ALA A 57 -5.74 6.83 21.92
N ASN A 58 -4.77 6.68 22.82
CA ASN A 58 -4.54 7.61 23.93
C ASN A 58 -4.23 9.03 23.43
N ASP A 59 -3.46 9.12 22.35
CA ASP A 59 -2.93 10.34 21.76
C ASP A 59 -2.63 10.16 20.27
N ASP A 60 -2.21 11.23 19.60
CA ASP A 60 -1.91 11.22 18.17
C ASP A 60 -0.65 10.40 17.83
N ALA A 61 0.32 10.28 18.75
CA ALA A 61 1.50 9.47 18.53
C ALA A 61 1.12 7.98 18.40
N GLU A 62 0.21 7.50 19.25
CA GLU A 62 -0.35 6.16 19.17
C GLU A 62 -1.19 5.98 17.90
N ARG A 63 -1.95 7.01 17.46
CA ARG A 63 -2.67 6.96 16.18
C ARG A 63 -1.73 6.74 15.01
N PHE A 64 -0.68 7.55 14.89
CA PHE A 64 0.30 7.41 13.81
C PHE A 64 1.06 6.10 13.90
N ARG A 65 1.39 5.62 15.10
CA ARG A 65 2.02 4.31 15.28
C ARG A 65 1.11 3.19 14.80
N ARG A 66 -0.19 3.19 15.12
CA ARG A 66 -1.13 2.19 14.60
C ARG A 66 -1.26 2.26 13.09
N LEU A 67 -1.28 3.47 12.51
CA LEU A 67 -1.26 3.65 11.06
C LEU A 67 0.03 3.09 10.42
N GLN A 68 1.20 3.30 11.02
CA GLN A 68 2.46 2.67 10.56
C GLN A 68 2.38 1.14 10.64
N VAL A 69 1.77 0.60 11.68
CA VAL A 69 1.55 -0.85 11.82
C VAL A 69 0.61 -1.38 10.73
N ALA A 70 -0.51 -0.70 10.49
CA ALA A 70 -1.51 -1.07 9.50
C ALA A 70 -1.00 -0.90 8.06
N ALA A 71 -0.21 0.14 7.79
CA ALA A 71 0.40 0.40 6.48
C ALA A 71 1.48 -0.62 6.10
N GLY A 72 1.94 -1.44 7.06
CA GLY A 72 2.82 -2.58 6.83
C GLY A 72 4.27 -2.19 6.54
N GLY A 73 4.98 -3.06 5.84
CA GLY A 73 6.34 -2.82 5.37
C GLY A 73 6.45 -2.87 3.87
N THR A 74 7.42 -3.65 3.42
CA THR A 74 7.61 -3.97 2.00
C THR A 74 6.75 -5.14 1.55
N ASP A 75 6.14 -5.91 2.45
CA ASP A 75 5.29 -7.06 2.14
C ASP A 75 4.12 -6.71 1.20
N ILE A 76 3.31 -5.72 1.56
CA ILE A 76 2.19 -5.28 0.71
C ILE A 76 2.68 -4.66 -0.62
N PRO A 77 3.65 -3.72 -0.62
CA PRO A 77 4.25 -3.25 -1.88
C PRO A 77 4.82 -4.36 -2.76
N MET A 78 5.45 -5.40 -2.20
CA MET A 78 5.99 -6.51 -2.99
C MET A 78 4.90 -7.35 -3.65
N TRP A 79 3.73 -7.48 -3.03
CA TRP A 79 2.58 -8.12 -3.68
C TRP A 79 2.10 -7.33 -4.89
N GLU A 80 1.99 -6.00 -4.76
CA GLU A 80 1.63 -5.12 -5.87
C GLU A 80 2.71 -5.12 -6.96
N ILE A 81 3.99 -5.08 -6.59
CA ILE A 81 5.11 -5.15 -7.55
C ILE A 81 5.10 -6.49 -8.30
N ALA A 82 4.84 -7.60 -7.63
CA ALA A 82 4.74 -8.91 -8.28
C ALA A 82 3.61 -8.92 -9.33
N HIS A 83 2.40 -8.47 -8.97
CA HIS A 83 1.30 -8.37 -9.92
C HIS A 83 1.64 -7.46 -11.11
N ARG A 84 2.21 -6.27 -10.86
CA ARG A 84 2.57 -5.35 -11.94
C ARG A 84 3.69 -5.87 -12.84
N TYR A 85 4.64 -6.61 -12.29
CA TYR A 85 5.67 -7.29 -13.06
C TYR A 85 5.08 -8.40 -13.95
N GLU A 86 4.05 -9.12 -13.49
CA GLU A 86 3.31 -10.06 -14.34
C GLU A 86 2.50 -9.37 -15.44
N GLU A 87 1.83 -8.26 -15.13
CA GLU A 87 1.12 -7.48 -16.15
C GLU A 87 2.08 -6.90 -17.20
N LEU A 88 3.29 -6.52 -16.79
CA LEU A 88 4.36 -6.14 -17.71
C LEU A 88 4.73 -7.30 -18.66
N TYR A 89 4.85 -8.53 -18.15
CA TYR A 89 5.08 -9.72 -18.98
C TYR A 89 3.97 -9.92 -20.01
N VAL A 90 2.71 -9.87 -19.56
CA VAL A 90 1.53 -10.01 -20.42
C VAL A 90 1.45 -8.89 -21.47
N ALA A 91 1.78 -7.66 -21.09
CA ALA A 91 1.81 -6.51 -21.98
C ALA A 91 2.83 -6.72 -23.12
N ILE A 92 4.01 -7.23 -22.83
CA ILE A 92 5.04 -7.55 -23.84
C ILE A 92 4.54 -8.65 -24.79
N GLN A 93 3.90 -9.71 -24.27
CA GLN A 93 3.37 -10.79 -25.11
C GLN A 93 2.29 -10.31 -26.09
N LYS A 94 1.42 -9.40 -25.62
CA LYS A 94 0.30 -8.83 -26.38
C LYS A 94 0.68 -7.62 -27.23
N SER A 95 1.93 -7.19 -27.19
CA SER A 95 2.37 -5.97 -27.84
C SER A 95 1.64 -4.69 -27.38
N ASN A 96 1.23 -4.65 -26.10
CA ASN A 96 0.54 -3.51 -25.49
C ASN A 96 1.55 -2.63 -24.73
N TRP A 97 2.26 -1.77 -25.46
CA TRP A 97 3.43 -1.05 -24.96
C TRP A 97 3.08 -0.01 -23.90
N GLU A 98 1.98 0.70 -24.10
CA GLU A 98 1.48 1.71 -23.18
C GLU A 98 1.13 1.09 -21.82
N MET A 99 0.54 -0.11 -21.82
CA MET A 99 0.30 -0.88 -20.61
C MET A 99 1.62 -1.31 -19.94
N GLY A 100 2.61 -1.75 -20.73
CA GLY A 100 3.95 -2.08 -20.22
C GLY A 100 4.62 -0.90 -19.52
N VAL A 101 4.63 0.29 -20.15
CA VAL A 101 5.15 1.53 -19.54
C VAL A 101 4.40 1.86 -18.25
N TYR A 102 3.07 1.83 -18.26
CA TYR A 102 2.26 2.11 -17.08
C TYR A 102 2.60 1.20 -15.90
N HIS A 103 2.67 -0.12 -16.12
CA HIS A 103 3.00 -1.06 -15.06
C HIS A 103 4.42 -0.87 -14.55
N TRP A 104 5.37 -0.63 -15.44
CA TRP A 104 6.74 -0.33 -15.05
C TRP A 104 6.78 0.91 -14.16
N GLU A 105 6.16 2.04 -14.56
CA GLU A 105 6.19 3.28 -13.78
C GLU A 105 5.64 3.08 -12.36
N LYS A 106 4.59 2.27 -12.24
CA LYS A 106 4.05 1.93 -10.93
C LYS A 106 4.94 1.00 -10.12
N VAL A 107 5.73 0.13 -10.73
CA VAL A 107 6.79 -0.61 -10.02
C VAL A 107 7.81 0.37 -9.42
N ARG A 108 8.28 1.38 -10.16
CA ARG A 108 9.19 2.41 -9.61
C ARG A 108 8.59 3.15 -8.41
N ASP A 109 7.34 3.59 -8.53
CA ASP A 109 6.65 4.30 -7.44
C ASP A 109 6.56 3.41 -6.18
N ARG A 110 6.28 2.11 -6.36
CA ARG A 110 6.21 1.16 -5.25
C ARG A 110 7.56 0.85 -4.64
N LEU A 111 8.63 0.74 -5.44
CA LEU A 111 9.99 0.56 -4.93
C LEU A 111 10.44 1.74 -4.05
N ASN A 112 10.19 2.98 -4.48
CA ASN A 112 10.50 4.18 -3.70
C ASN A 112 9.73 4.22 -2.37
N THR A 113 8.42 4.01 -2.42
CA THR A 113 7.59 4.01 -1.20
C THR A 113 7.88 2.81 -0.28
N ALA A 114 8.32 1.68 -0.83
CA ALA A 114 8.80 0.52 -0.07
C ALA A 114 10.10 0.85 0.68
N GLY A 115 11.06 1.52 0.02
CA GLY A 115 12.30 2.01 0.65
C GLY A 115 12.01 2.94 1.83
N MET A 116 11.10 3.91 1.66
CA MET A 116 10.64 4.76 2.76
C MET A 116 10.07 3.96 3.94
N LYS A 117 9.26 2.91 3.67
CA LYS A 117 8.67 2.06 4.73
C LYS A 117 9.69 1.13 5.41
N ARG A 118 10.81 0.81 4.75
CA ARG A 118 11.91 0.01 5.30
C ARG A 118 13.26 0.58 4.85
N PRO A 119 13.74 1.65 5.50
CA PRO A 119 14.95 2.37 5.07
C PRO A 119 16.21 1.50 4.94
N GLY A 120 16.32 0.43 5.75
CA GLY A 120 17.43 -0.52 5.65
C GLY A 120 17.53 -1.27 4.31
N ARG A 121 16.49 -1.21 3.46
CA ARG A 121 16.46 -1.83 2.13
C ARG A 121 16.73 -0.83 0.99
N THR A 122 16.75 0.47 1.29
CA THR A 122 16.79 1.53 0.29
C THR A 122 18.00 1.42 -0.62
N GLN A 123 19.19 1.16 -0.06
CA GLN A 123 20.42 1.04 -0.85
C GLN A 123 20.35 -0.07 -1.91
N ASN A 124 19.80 -1.23 -1.56
CA ASN A 124 19.64 -2.33 -2.52
C ASN A 124 18.58 -2.00 -3.58
N ILE A 125 17.49 -1.33 -3.21
CA ILE A 125 16.46 -0.87 -4.15
C ILE A 125 17.07 0.13 -5.15
N GLU A 126 17.77 1.13 -4.65
CA GLU A 126 18.39 2.17 -5.48
C GLU A 126 19.45 1.58 -6.40
N ALA A 127 20.40 0.81 -5.86
CA ALA A 127 21.50 0.25 -6.65
C ALA A 127 21.04 -0.74 -7.74
N LEU A 128 20.06 -1.59 -7.44
CA LEU A 128 19.64 -2.64 -8.39
C LEU A 128 18.60 -2.14 -9.40
N PHE A 129 17.81 -1.13 -9.06
CA PHE A 129 16.70 -0.68 -9.89
C PHE A 129 16.82 0.77 -10.34
N LEU A 130 17.22 1.72 -9.50
CA LEU A 130 17.05 3.15 -9.77
C LEU A 130 18.33 3.83 -10.30
N ASP A 131 19.43 3.77 -9.55
CA ASP A 131 20.68 4.53 -9.78
C ASP A 131 21.54 3.90 -10.88
N ASN A 132 21.02 3.91 -12.11
CA ASN A 132 21.53 3.14 -13.26
C ASN A 132 21.24 1.63 -13.18
N GLY A 133 20.31 1.25 -12.31
CA GLY A 133 19.80 -0.11 -12.23
C GLY A 133 18.86 -0.46 -13.39
N ALA A 134 18.02 -1.47 -13.18
CA ALA A 134 17.16 -2.01 -14.23
C ALA A 134 16.09 -1.03 -14.77
N TRP A 135 15.78 0.07 -14.06
CA TRP A 135 14.71 1.01 -14.40
C TRP A 135 14.86 1.61 -15.80
N SER A 136 15.98 2.30 -16.06
CA SER A 136 16.20 3.02 -17.32
C SER A 136 16.22 2.07 -18.51
N SER A 137 16.98 0.98 -18.40
CA SER A 137 17.13 -0.01 -19.48
C SER A 137 15.81 -0.64 -19.91
N MET A 138 14.96 -1.00 -18.94
CA MET A 138 13.64 -1.55 -19.25
C MET A 138 12.67 -0.49 -19.77
N HIS A 139 12.71 0.72 -19.21
CA HIS A 139 11.89 1.83 -19.69
C HIS A 139 12.21 2.16 -21.16
N ASP A 140 13.49 2.24 -21.52
CA ASP A 140 13.95 2.50 -22.88
C ASP A 140 13.57 1.36 -23.84
N ALA A 141 13.58 0.12 -23.37
CA ALA A 141 13.10 -1.01 -24.16
C ALA A 141 11.59 -0.89 -24.44
N LEU A 142 10.79 -0.55 -23.42
CA LEU A 142 9.34 -0.36 -23.56
C LEU A 142 8.98 0.78 -24.52
N THR A 143 9.70 1.90 -24.45
CA THR A 143 9.44 3.05 -25.33
C THR A 143 9.93 2.84 -26.76
N SER A 144 10.92 1.96 -26.97
CA SER A 144 11.42 1.62 -28.31
C SER A 144 10.44 0.81 -29.16
N LYS A 145 9.41 0.22 -28.55
CA LYS A 145 8.44 -0.69 -29.21
C LYS A 145 9.09 -1.92 -29.88
N ASP A 146 10.33 -2.25 -29.52
CA ASP A 146 11.05 -3.46 -29.94
C ASP A 146 10.79 -4.60 -28.95
N ARG A 147 9.98 -5.57 -29.39
CA ARG A 147 9.61 -6.73 -28.58
C ARG A 147 10.83 -7.55 -28.15
N ALA A 148 11.81 -7.81 -29.03
CA ALA A 148 12.96 -8.63 -28.69
C ALA A 148 13.82 -7.96 -27.61
N ARG A 149 14.01 -6.64 -27.75
CA ARG A 149 14.70 -5.83 -26.73
C ARG A 149 13.96 -5.85 -25.39
N MET A 150 12.63 -5.71 -25.39
CA MET A 150 11.83 -5.80 -24.16
C MET A 150 11.92 -7.18 -23.50
N GLN A 151 11.87 -8.25 -24.28
CA GLN A 151 11.96 -9.61 -23.75
C GLN A 151 13.31 -9.84 -23.05
N GLN A 152 14.40 -9.40 -23.68
CA GLN A 152 15.73 -9.45 -23.08
C GLN A 152 15.80 -8.63 -21.79
N GLN A 153 15.29 -7.39 -21.81
CA GLN A 153 15.35 -6.51 -20.63
C GLN A 153 14.43 -6.97 -19.50
N PHE A 154 13.29 -7.56 -19.80
CA PHE A 154 12.42 -8.17 -18.80
C PHE A 154 13.14 -9.31 -18.05
N LEU A 155 13.90 -10.16 -18.75
CA LEU A 155 14.71 -11.18 -18.10
C LEU A 155 15.89 -10.60 -17.29
N ALA A 156 16.41 -9.43 -17.67
CA ALA A 156 17.39 -8.69 -16.86
C ALA A 156 16.74 -8.14 -15.57
N VAL A 157 15.55 -7.55 -15.67
CA VAL A 157 14.74 -7.12 -14.51
C VAL A 157 14.46 -8.30 -13.59
N ARG A 158 14.09 -9.47 -14.13
CA ARG A 158 13.90 -10.70 -13.36
C ARG A 158 15.13 -11.03 -12.49
N LYS A 159 16.33 -10.96 -13.08
CA LYS A 159 17.59 -11.18 -12.35
C LYS A 159 17.81 -10.13 -11.26
N ALA A 160 17.48 -8.87 -11.51
CA ALA A 160 17.56 -7.81 -10.50
C ALA A 160 16.59 -8.07 -9.32
N CYS A 161 15.33 -8.45 -9.58
CA CYS A 161 14.35 -8.85 -8.58
C CYS A 161 14.89 -9.97 -7.69
N MET A 162 15.37 -11.06 -8.30
CA MET A 162 15.90 -12.19 -7.57
C MET A 162 17.18 -11.88 -6.80
N GLY A 163 18.07 -11.06 -7.38
CA GLY A 163 19.29 -10.59 -6.74
C GLY A 163 19.00 -9.75 -5.49
N CYS A 164 18.02 -8.86 -5.56
CA CYS A 164 17.54 -8.09 -4.42
C CYS A 164 17.04 -9.00 -3.30
N HIS A 165 16.23 -10.02 -3.63
CA HIS A 165 15.76 -10.99 -2.63
C HIS A 165 16.90 -11.73 -1.91
N VAL A 166 17.96 -12.09 -2.64
CA VAL A 166 19.16 -12.70 -2.05
C VAL A 166 19.89 -11.71 -1.13
N ALA A 167 20.12 -10.48 -1.60
CA ALA A 167 20.77 -9.42 -0.81
C ALA A 167 20.01 -9.09 0.48
N GLU A 168 18.68 -9.14 0.42
CA GLU A 168 17.75 -8.94 1.54
C GLU A 168 17.54 -10.19 2.41
N ARG A 169 18.32 -11.26 2.17
CA ARG A 169 18.26 -12.55 2.91
C ARG A 169 16.87 -13.20 2.91
N VAL A 170 16.12 -12.99 1.82
CA VAL A 170 14.80 -13.58 1.56
C VAL A 170 14.78 -14.33 0.24
N GLY A 171 15.91 -14.95 -0.12
CA GLY A 171 16.10 -15.66 -1.40
C GLY A 171 15.08 -16.77 -1.67
N PHE A 172 14.46 -17.35 -0.64
CA PHE A 172 13.37 -18.32 -0.78
C PHE A 172 12.14 -17.77 -1.51
N LEU A 173 11.96 -16.43 -1.56
CA LEU A 173 10.89 -15.81 -2.35
C LEU A 173 11.10 -15.96 -3.86
N ASN A 174 12.30 -16.34 -4.30
CA ASN A 174 12.60 -16.59 -5.71
C ASN A 174 11.92 -17.85 -6.25
N ASP A 175 11.47 -18.75 -5.38
CA ASP A 175 10.68 -19.95 -5.72
C ASP A 175 9.17 -19.66 -5.78
N SER A 176 8.78 -18.39 -5.79
CA SER A 176 7.38 -17.98 -5.91
C SER A 176 6.83 -18.18 -7.32
N ALA A 177 5.51 -18.36 -7.40
CA ALA A 177 4.84 -18.68 -8.66
C ALA A 177 5.01 -17.62 -9.76
N VAL A 178 5.23 -16.35 -9.40
CA VAL A 178 5.48 -15.27 -10.38
C VAL A 178 6.75 -15.52 -11.20
N PHE A 179 7.84 -15.97 -10.57
CA PHE A 179 9.10 -16.23 -11.27
C PHE A 179 9.08 -17.50 -12.11
N THR A 180 8.18 -18.44 -11.78
CA THR A 180 7.89 -19.62 -12.61
C THR A 180 7.08 -19.23 -13.85
N ARG A 181 5.99 -18.46 -13.68
CA ARG A 181 5.12 -18.05 -14.79
C ARG A 181 5.78 -17.11 -15.80
N THR A 182 6.86 -16.45 -15.41
CA THR A 182 7.55 -15.42 -16.21
C THR A 182 9.01 -15.79 -16.52
N ALA A 183 9.33 -17.10 -16.52
CA ALA A 183 10.70 -17.58 -16.67
C ALA A 183 11.28 -17.41 -18.10
N SER A 184 10.43 -17.32 -19.12
CA SER A 184 10.79 -17.22 -20.55
C SER A 184 9.68 -16.49 -21.32
N PHE A 185 9.91 -16.17 -22.60
CA PHE A 185 8.93 -15.57 -23.52
C PHE A 185 8.56 -16.49 -24.67
#